data_AF-A0A1Y2ANR9-F1
#
_entry.id   AF-A0A1Y2ANR9-F1
#
_cell.length_a   1.000
_cell.length_b   1.000
_cell.length_c   1.000
_cell.angle_alpha   90.00
_cell.angle_beta   90.00
_cell.angle_gamma   90.00
#
_symmetry.space_group_name_H-M   'P 1'
#
loop_
_entity.id
_entity.type
_entity.pdbx_description
1 polymer ?
#
loop_
_entity_poly.entity_id
_entity_poly.type
_entity_poly.pdbx_seq_one_letter_code
_entity_poly.pdbx_strand_id
1 'polypeptide(L)'
;MKWSIYHSSSSSSSSSSNVPAGNPTLTRWEAILQDEERYQALQYPTPEDLPGCWSMLDDFMRAYALVPQLRSFYRYGRSSDSLWRWSDFKYCLSLKSETEEKRRELWIKRKAEWWAKRRVEGSSEDVWEIRQTPLENFPPLDPPDVLEDETVLQ
;
A
#
# COMPACT_ATOMS: atom_id res chain seq x y z
N MET A 1 -44.29 -6.32 -41.24
CA MET A 1 -43.81 -5.91 -39.90
C MET A 1 -42.45 -5.25 -40.09
N LYS A 2 -42.46 -3.92 -40.13
CA LYS A 2 -41.29 -3.07 -40.41
C LYS A 2 -40.64 -2.72 -39.08
N TRP A 3 -39.39 -3.08 -38.88
CA TRP A 3 -38.60 -2.64 -37.73
C TRP A 3 -37.96 -1.30 -38.07
N SER A 4 -38.29 -0.29 -37.27
CA SER A 4 -37.81 1.08 -37.40
C SER A 4 -36.31 1.17 -37.10
N ILE A 5 -35.57 1.81 -37.99
CA ILE A 5 -34.19 2.27 -37.79
C ILE A 5 -34.25 3.44 -36.80
N TYR A 6 -33.71 3.27 -35.60
CA TYR A 6 -33.41 4.38 -34.73
C TYR A 6 -32.02 4.93 -35.09
N HIS A 7 -31.99 6.16 -35.60
CA HIS A 7 -30.80 7.01 -35.56
C HIS A 7 -30.77 7.68 -34.19
N SER A 8 -29.75 7.39 -33.38
CA SER A 8 -29.40 8.20 -32.22
C SER A 8 -28.02 8.80 -32.43
N SER A 9 -28.01 10.09 -32.71
CA SER A 9 -26.85 10.97 -32.65
C SER A 9 -26.46 11.13 -31.19
N SER A 10 -25.31 10.58 -30.78
CA SER A 10 -24.74 10.83 -29.45
C SER A 10 -23.48 11.66 -29.62
N SER A 11 -23.67 12.94 -29.36
CA SER A 11 -22.67 13.98 -29.16
C SER A 11 -21.49 13.50 -28.31
N SER A 12 -20.28 13.72 -28.82
CA SER A 12 -19.01 13.61 -28.10
C SER A 12 -18.96 14.63 -26.97
N SER A 13 -19.38 14.24 -25.76
CA SER A 13 -19.05 14.95 -24.54
C SER A 13 -17.78 14.33 -23.95
N SER A 14 -16.63 14.86 -24.37
CA SER A 14 -15.36 14.67 -23.69
C SER A 14 -15.47 15.25 -22.28
N SER A 15 -15.80 14.42 -21.31
CA SER A 15 -15.72 14.76 -19.89
C SER A 15 -14.25 14.77 -19.49
N SER A 16 -13.57 15.87 -19.83
CA SER A 16 -12.33 16.29 -19.19
C SER A 16 -12.60 16.39 -17.70
N SER A 17 -12.04 15.47 -16.92
CA SER A 17 -11.96 15.60 -15.47
C SER A 17 -11.20 16.89 -15.17
N ASN A 18 -11.93 17.89 -14.66
CA ASN A 18 -11.37 19.13 -14.13
C ASN A 18 -10.46 18.78 -12.95
N VAL A 19 -9.16 18.68 -13.22
CA VAL A 19 -8.13 18.77 -12.18
C VAL A 19 -8.18 20.21 -11.67
N PRO A 20 -8.47 20.46 -10.38
CA PRO A 20 -8.42 21.81 -9.86
C PRO A 20 -6.99 22.34 -9.97
N ALA A 21 -6.83 23.40 -10.75
CA ALA A 21 -5.58 24.10 -10.92
C ALA A 21 -5.19 24.77 -9.59
N GLY A 22 -4.18 24.21 -8.93
CA GLY A 22 -3.53 24.79 -7.75
C GLY A 22 -2.07 24.34 -7.66
N ASN A 23 -1.16 25.23 -8.10
CA ASN A 23 0.26 25.45 -7.75
C ASN A 23 1.17 24.31 -7.20
N PRO A 24 2.49 24.48 -7.40
CA PRO A 24 3.33 23.85 -8.43
C PRO A 24 3.27 22.32 -8.39
N THR A 25 3.74 21.67 -9.47
CA THR A 25 3.84 20.22 -9.62
C THR A 25 4.72 19.58 -8.52
N LEU A 26 4.15 19.34 -7.34
CA LEU A 26 4.80 18.56 -6.29
C LEU A 26 5.15 17.19 -6.85
N THR A 27 6.33 16.69 -6.53
CA THR A 27 6.70 15.33 -6.93
C THR A 27 5.72 14.33 -6.31
N ARG A 28 5.50 13.16 -6.95
CA ARG A 28 4.63 12.10 -6.39
C ARG A 28 5.00 11.76 -4.93
N TRP A 29 6.30 11.77 -4.63
CA TRP A 29 6.82 11.60 -3.28
C TRP A 29 6.34 12.68 -2.30
N GLU A 30 6.47 13.96 -2.67
CA GLU A 30 6.06 15.10 -1.83
C GLU A 30 4.56 15.08 -1.53
N ALA A 31 3.73 14.79 -2.54
CA ALA A 31 2.29 14.69 -2.37
C ALA A 31 1.92 13.59 -1.37
N ILE A 32 2.50 12.39 -1.51
CA ILE A 32 2.27 11.27 -0.60
C ILE A 32 2.78 11.59 0.81
N LEU A 33 3.94 12.23 0.93
CA LEU A 33 4.50 12.60 2.23
C LEU A 33 3.60 13.59 2.97
N GLN A 34 3.06 14.60 2.29
CA GLN A 34 2.11 15.54 2.88
C GLN A 34 0.82 14.87 3.35
N ASP A 35 0.28 13.95 2.54
CA ASP A 35 -0.90 13.17 2.91
C ASP A 35 -0.63 12.30 4.15
N GLU A 36 0.50 11.60 4.18
CA GLU A 36 0.91 10.77 5.31
C GLU A 36 1.16 11.61 6.57
N GLU A 37 1.81 12.77 6.46
CA GLU A 37 1.96 13.69 7.60
C GLU A 37 0.61 14.10 8.18
N ARG A 38 -0.37 14.41 7.32
CA ARG A 38 -1.74 14.72 7.74
C ARG A 38 -2.39 13.52 8.45
N TYR A 39 -2.29 12.32 7.90
CA TYR A 39 -2.84 11.11 8.52
C TYR A 39 -2.19 10.81 9.87
N GLN A 40 -0.86 10.91 9.97
CA GLN A 40 -0.12 10.70 11.21
C GLN A 40 -0.46 11.76 12.26
N ALA A 41 -0.66 13.02 11.86
CA ALA A 41 -1.09 14.08 12.78
C ALA A 41 -2.49 13.85 13.36
N LEU A 42 -3.41 13.26 12.57
CA LEU A 42 -4.73 12.84 13.05
C LEU A 42 -4.66 11.63 13.99
N GLN A 43 -3.72 10.70 13.74
CA GLN A 43 -3.53 9.52 14.58
C GLN A 43 -2.95 9.86 15.95
N TYR A 44 -2.07 10.87 16.02
CA TYR A 44 -1.45 11.35 17.26
C TYR A 44 -1.82 12.81 17.50
N PRO A 45 -3.03 13.13 18.00
CA PRO A 45 -3.48 14.51 18.20
C PRO A 45 -2.78 15.20 19.38
N THR A 46 -2.38 14.45 20.42
CA THR A 46 -1.69 14.99 21.60
C THR A 46 -0.32 14.32 21.78
N PRO A 47 0.63 14.94 22.53
CA PRO A 47 1.93 14.31 22.79
C PRO A 47 1.85 13.06 23.68
N GLU A 48 0.77 12.89 24.43
CA GLU A 48 0.53 11.74 25.31
C GLU A 48 0.08 10.49 24.54
N ASP A 49 -0.49 10.67 23.35
CA ASP A 49 -0.91 9.57 22.48
C ASP A 49 0.29 8.85 21.83
N LEU A 50 1.51 9.40 21.97
CA LEU A 50 2.70 8.77 21.41
C LEU A 50 3.11 7.53 22.21
N PRO A 51 3.41 6.41 21.53
CA PRO A 51 3.98 5.25 22.21
C PRO A 51 5.28 5.61 22.96
N GLY A 52 5.41 5.11 24.19
CA GLY A 52 6.63 5.27 24.98
C GLY A 52 7.77 4.38 24.45
N CYS A 53 9.02 4.73 24.72
CA CYS A 53 10.17 3.96 24.19
C CYS A 53 10.16 2.49 24.65
N TRP A 54 9.68 2.21 25.86
CA TRP A 54 9.54 0.83 26.34
C TRP A 54 8.48 0.02 25.59
N SER A 55 7.38 0.67 25.15
CA SER A 55 6.37 0.00 24.32
C SER A 55 6.95 -0.41 22.96
N MET A 56 7.75 0.45 22.34
CA MET A 56 8.44 0.13 21.08
C MET A 56 9.48 -0.99 21.25
N LEU A 57 10.16 -1.02 22.40
CA LEU A 57 11.08 -2.11 22.72
C LEU A 57 10.32 -3.44 22.88
N ASP A 58 9.20 -3.44 23.61
CA ASP A 58 8.36 -4.64 23.76
C ASP A 58 7.84 -5.12 22.40
N ASP A 59 7.40 -4.22 21.54
CA ASP A 59 6.97 -4.56 20.18
C ASP A 59 8.09 -5.17 19.33
N PHE A 60 9.33 -4.68 19.49
CA PHE A 60 10.50 -5.29 18.86
C PHE A 60 10.79 -6.68 19.43
N MET A 61 10.82 -6.84 20.76
CA MET A 61 11.08 -8.12 21.40
C MET A 61 10.00 -9.15 21.04
N ARG A 62 8.73 -8.74 20.99
CA ARG A 62 7.62 -9.58 20.54
C ARG A 62 7.78 -10.00 19.08
N ALA A 63 8.29 -9.13 18.22
CA ALA A 63 8.61 -9.47 16.82
C ALA A 63 9.77 -10.46 16.71
N TYR A 64 10.78 -10.29 17.55
CA TYR A 64 12.03 -11.01 17.53
C TYR A 64 11.98 -12.33 18.32
N ALA A 65 10.91 -12.53 19.09
CA ALA A 65 10.67 -13.76 19.81
C ALA A 65 10.73 -15.00 18.89
N LEU A 66 11.14 -16.13 19.47
CA LEU A 66 11.45 -17.35 18.72
C LEU A 66 10.24 -17.89 17.95
N VAL A 67 9.04 -17.86 18.54
CA VAL A 67 7.83 -18.39 17.91
C VAL A 67 7.41 -17.58 16.66
N PRO A 68 7.28 -16.23 16.72
CA PRO A 68 7.04 -15.42 15.53
C PRO A 68 8.11 -15.57 14.45
N GLN A 69 9.39 -15.65 14.83
CA GLN A 69 10.48 -15.82 13.87
C GLN A 69 10.45 -17.18 13.19
N LEU A 70 10.21 -18.25 13.94
CA LEU A 70 10.03 -19.60 13.39
C LEU A 70 8.81 -19.67 12.45
N ARG A 71 7.69 -19.04 12.82
CA ARG A 71 6.49 -18.98 11.97
C ARG A 71 6.75 -18.20 10.68
N SER A 72 7.49 -17.09 10.74
CA SER A 72 7.89 -16.35 9.54
C SER A 72 8.77 -17.21 8.63
N PHE A 73 9.73 -17.90 9.23
CA PHE A 73 10.64 -18.77 8.48
C PHE A 73 9.88 -19.94 7.83
N TYR A 74 8.95 -20.58 8.55
CA TYR A 74 8.12 -21.65 8.01
C TYR A 74 7.22 -21.19 6.84
N ARG A 75 6.62 -20.00 6.94
CA ARG A 75 5.67 -19.49 5.92
C ARG A 75 6.34 -18.87 4.72
N TYR A 76 7.42 -18.13 4.93
CA TYR A 76 8.02 -17.27 3.92
C TYR A 76 9.48 -17.63 3.59
N GLY A 77 10.05 -18.64 4.26
CA GLY A 77 11.46 -19.03 4.08
C GLY A 77 12.48 -18.02 4.60
N ARG A 78 12.04 -16.96 5.29
CA ARG A 78 12.88 -15.89 5.83
C ARG A 78 12.45 -15.45 7.21
N SER A 79 13.41 -15.01 8.02
CA SER A 79 13.12 -14.34 9.29
C SER A 79 12.32 -13.06 9.03
N SER A 80 11.51 -12.68 10.02
CA SER A 80 10.73 -11.46 9.96
C SER A 80 11.65 -10.26 10.12
N ASP A 81 11.53 -9.30 9.19
CA ASP A 81 12.28 -8.03 9.21
C ASP A 81 11.80 -7.17 10.40
N SER A 82 12.42 -7.35 11.57
CA SER A 82 12.11 -6.59 12.80
C SER A 82 12.99 -5.34 12.97
N LEU A 83 13.96 -5.11 12.07
CA LEU A 83 14.96 -4.03 12.18
C LEU A 83 14.34 -2.63 12.20
N TRP A 84 13.23 -2.40 11.50
CA TRP A 84 12.56 -1.10 11.51
C TRP A 84 11.99 -0.76 12.89
N ARG A 85 11.47 -1.74 13.65
CA ARG A 85 11.00 -1.56 15.04
C ARG A 85 12.16 -1.24 15.97
N TRP A 86 13.30 -1.89 15.78
CA TRP A 86 14.52 -1.55 16.51
C TRP A 86 14.98 -0.11 16.21
N SER A 87 14.85 0.33 14.97
CA SER A 87 15.15 1.72 14.59
C SER A 87 14.19 2.72 15.24
N ASP A 88 12.93 2.36 15.42
CA ASP A 88 11.90 3.16 16.12
C ASP A 88 12.27 3.33 17.59
N PHE A 89 12.66 2.24 18.26
CA PHE A 89 13.17 2.29 19.64
C PHE A 89 14.40 3.20 19.79
N LYS A 90 15.43 3.01 18.95
CA LYS A 90 16.66 3.83 19.02
C LYS A 90 16.38 5.32 18.81
N TYR A 91 15.48 5.65 17.89
CA TYR A 91 15.10 7.03 17.65
C TYR A 91 14.30 7.64 18.81
N CYS A 92 13.42 6.84 19.42
CA CYS A 92 12.72 7.29 20.63
C CYS A 92 13.73 7.65 21.74
N LEU A 93 14.79 6.86 21.91
CA LEU A 93 15.87 7.18 22.85
C LEU A 93 16.61 8.46 22.48
N SER A 94 16.89 8.70 21.19
CA SER A 94 17.56 9.94 20.77
C SER A 94 16.71 11.20 20.95
N LEU A 95 15.38 11.07 20.99
CA LEU A 95 14.45 12.19 21.20
C LEU A 95 14.14 12.46 22.68
N LYS A 96 14.71 11.70 23.61
CA LYS A 96 14.37 11.80 25.04
C LYS A 96 14.69 13.16 25.67
N SER A 97 15.65 13.90 25.12
CA SER A 97 16.05 15.22 25.61
C SER A 97 15.22 16.38 25.04
N GLU A 98 14.34 16.10 24.09
CA GLU A 98 13.56 17.10 23.36
C GLU A 98 12.24 17.42 24.08
N THR A 99 11.62 18.58 23.79
CA THR A 99 10.29 18.90 24.33
C THR A 99 9.23 17.94 23.81
N GLU A 100 8.15 17.73 24.57
CA GLU A 100 7.12 16.75 24.21
C GLU A 100 6.41 17.08 22.89
N GLU A 101 6.16 18.36 22.62
CA GLU A 101 5.59 18.84 21.36
C GLU A 101 6.54 18.58 20.20
N LYS A 102 7.83 18.86 20.39
CA LYS A 102 8.82 18.68 19.33
C LYS A 102 9.11 17.21 19.06
N ARG A 103 9.12 16.37 20.11
CA ARG A 103 9.14 14.91 20.01
C ARG A 103 7.98 14.40 19.16
N ARG A 104 6.77 14.94 19.37
CA ARG A 104 5.58 14.59 18.58
C ARG A 104 5.75 14.94 17.11
N GLU A 105 6.17 16.16 16.79
CA GLU A 105 6.41 16.57 15.40
C GLU A 105 7.43 15.68 14.70
N LEU A 106 8.55 15.41 15.36
CA LEU A 106 9.64 14.60 14.82
C LEU A 106 9.26 13.13 14.65
N TRP A 107 8.37 12.62 15.51
CA TRP A 107 7.79 11.29 15.37
C TRP A 107 6.86 11.21 14.17
N ILE A 108 5.92 12.16 14.04
CA ILE A 108 4.97 12.25 12.93
C ILE A 108 5.70 12.27 11.59
N LYS A 109 6.70 13.15 11.44
CA LYS A 109 7.50 13.25 10.22
C LYS A 109 8.17 11.94 9.85
N ARG A 110 8.83 11.31 10.83
CA ARG A 110 9.52 10.03 10.59
C ARG A 110 8.56 8.90 10.21
N LYS A 111 7.40 8.83 10.84
CA LYS A 111 6.37 7.83 10.49
C LYS A 111 5.79 8.11 9.11
N ALA A 112 5.53 9.37 8.79
CA ALA A 112 5.05 9.78 7.48
C ALA A 112 6.06 9.40 6.37
N GLU A 113 7.35 9.69 6.55
CA GLU A 113 8.41 9.27 5.61
C GLU A 113 8.46 7.74 5.44
N TRP A 114 8.35 6.98 6.55
CA TRP A 114 8.36 5.53 6.50
C TRP A 114 7.17 4.95 5.72
N TRP A 115 5.97 5.50 5.92
CA TRP A 115 4.77 5.10 5.19
C TRP A 115 4.81 5.57 3.74
N ALA A 116 5.25 6.80 3.49
CA ALA A 116 5.41 7.34 2.14
C ALA A 116 6.34 6.46 1.30
N LYS A 117 7.47 6.02 1.86
CA LYS A 117 8.41 5.11 1.16
C LYS A 117 7.74 3.83 0.68
N ARG A 118 6.85 3.28 1.49
CA ARG A 118 6.12 2.04 1.17
C ARG A 118 5.01 2.27 0.15
N ARG A 119 4.39 3.45 0.16
CA ARG A 119 3.31 3.81 -0.78
C ARG A 119 3.81 4.23 -2.15
N VAL A 120 5.04 4.76 -2.23
CA VAL A 120 5.63 5.17 -3.50
C VAL A 120 5.91 4.01 -4.45
N GLU A 121 6.18 2.81 -3.92
CA GLU A 121 6.38 1.60 -4.74
C GLU A 121 5.12 1.14 -5.49
N GLY A 122 3.96 1.78 -5.27
CA GLY A 122 2.71 1.54 -5.99
C GLY A 122 1.80 0.55 -5.27
N SER A 123 0.50 0.83 -5.28
CA SER A 123 -0.53 -0.08 -4.75
C SER A 123 -1.00 -1.05 -5.85
N SER A 124 -1.60 -2.18 -5.48
CA SER A 124 -2.34 -3.01 -6.43
C SER A 124 -3.52 -2.26 -7.08
N GLU A 125 -3.99 -1.18 -6.45
CA GLU A 125 -5.02 -0.28 -6.98
C GLU A 125 -4.55 0.47 -8.24
N ASP A 126 -3.28 0.90 -8.28
CA ASP A 126 -2.68 1.58 -9.43
C ASP A 126 -2.75 0.72 -10.71
N VAL A 127 -2.75 -0.61 -10.58
CA VAL A 127 -2.86 -1.54 -11.71
C VAL A 127 -4.21 -1.42 -12.43
N TRP A 128 -5.28 -1.07 -11.71
CA TRP A 128 -6.62 -0.94 -12.29
C TRP A 128 -6.76 0.34 -13.12
N GLU A 129 -6.07 1.41 -12.75
CA GLU A 129 -6.03 2.65 -13.54
C GLU A 129 -5.26 2.46 -14.86
N ILE A 130 -4.27 1.56 -14.87
CA ILE A 130 -3.50 1.22 -16.08
C ILE A 130 -4.32 0.35 -17.04
N ARG A 131 -5.22 -0.51 -16.53
CA ARG A 131 -6.02 -1.44 -17.34
C ARG A 131 -7.23 -0.74 -17.97
N GLN A 132 -7.04 -0.18 -19.16
CA GLN A 132 -8.13 0.46 -19.91
C GLN A 132 -9.01 -0.52 -20.69
N THR A 133 -8.47 -1.70 -21.06
CA THR A 133 -9.20 -2.71 -21.85
C THR A 133 -9.18 -4.07 -21.15
N PRO A 134 -10.26 -4.87 -21.27
CA PRO A 134 -10.26 -6.26 -20.82
C PRO A 134 -9.12 -7.06 -21.48
N LEU A 135 -8.55 -8.04 -20.75
CA LEU A 135 -7.58 -8.96 -21.34
C LEU A 135 -8.30 -9.90 -22.32
N GLU A 136 -7.72 -10.12 -23.50
CA GLU A 136 -8.20 -11.15 -24.41
C GLU A 136 -7.90 -12.54 -23.82
N ASN A 137 -8.88 -13.44 -23.84
CA ASN A 137 -8.73 -14.85 -23.43
C ASN A 137 -8.29 -15.05 -21.96
N PHE A 138 -8.91 -14.33 -21.00
CA PHE A 138 -8.70 -14.55 -19.57
C PHE A 138 -10.02 -14.94 -18.85
N PRO A 139 -10.04 -16.04 -18.07
CA PRO A 139 -8.97 -17.03 -17.90
C PRO A 139 -8.72 -17.82 -19.19
N PRO A 140 -7.47 -18.25 -19.47
CA PRO A 140 -7.21 -19.12 -20.61
C PRO A 140 -8.05 -20.38 -20.45
N LEU A 141 -8.83 -20.72 -21.47
CA LEU A 141 -9.53 -22.00 -21.51
C LEU A 141 -8.46 -23.09 -21.59
N ASP A 142 -8.48 -24.03 -20.64
CA ASP A 142 -7.67 -25.24 -20.76
C ASP A 142 -7.98 -25.89 -22.12
N PRO A 143 -6.96 -26.39 -22.86
CA PRO A 143 -7.23 -27.18 -24.04
C PRO A 143 -8.15 -28.33 -23.62
N PRO A 144 -9.16 -28.69 -24.44
CA PRO A 144 -10.06 -29.79 -24.08
C PRO A 144 -9.20 -30.99 -23.74
N ASP A 145 -9.44 -31.58 -22.56
CA ASP A 145 -8.83 -32.85 -22.17
C ASP A 145 -9.01 -33.80 -23.35
N VAL A 146 -7.89 -34.11 -24.04
CA VAL A 146 -7.87 -35.16 -25.04
C VAL A 146 -8.05 -36.43 -24.21
N LEU A 147 -9.31 -36.83 -24.05
CA LEU A 147 -9.67 -38.17 -23.61
C LEU A 147 -9.04 -39.10 -24.66
N GLU A 148 -7.85 -39.60 -24.35
CA GLU A 148 -7.25 -40.77 -24.99
C GLU A 148 -8.09 -42.00 -24.62
N ASP A 149 -9.34 -42.01 -25.05
CA ASP A 149 -10.20 -43.19 -25.04
C ASP A 149 -10.27 -43.74 -26.48
N GLU A 150 -9.75 -44.96 -26.61
CA GLU A 150 -10.00 -45.95 -27.67
C GLU A 150 -9.24 -45.85 -29.01
N THR A 151 -8.11 -46.58 -29.07
CA THR A 151 -7.91 -47.62 -30.09
C THR A 151 -7.53 -48.91 -29.36
N VAL A 152 -8.50 -49.74 -28.97
CA VAL A 152 -9.00 -50.92 -29.71
C VAL A 152 -7.88 -51.92 -30.06
N LEU A 153 -7.89 -53.04 -29.31
CA LEU A 153 -7.56 -54.41 -29.71
C LEU A 153 -6.74 -54.60 -31.00
N GLN A 154 -5.51 -55.09 -30.86
CA GLN A 154 -5.01 -56.26 -31.61
C GLN A 154 -3.77 -56.86 -30.95
#